data_AF-A0A2A6J197-F1
#
_entry.id   AF-A0A2A6J197-F1
#
_cell.length_a   1.000
_cell.length_b   1.000
_cell.length_c   1.000
_cell.angle_alpha   90.00
_cell.angle_beta   90.00
_cell.angle_gamma   90.00
#
_symmetry.space_group_name_H-M   'P 1'
#
loop_
_entity.id
_entity.type
_entity.pdbx_description
1 polymer ?
#
loop_
_entity_poly.entity_id
_entity_poly.type
_entity_poly.pdbx_seq_one_letter_code
_entity_poly.pdbx_strand_id
1 'polypeptide(L)'
;MNDLELSPEFHVEFSRGGGSDSGCINHVTRHRSGGWITTHVGRFFITDARIPAECFFPHKRLDLFVSDKKLVSKPEWLAGILFEALRKRGAIDEPAWVEWHGAKPLDGKAYGDVFDFD
;
A
#
# COMPACT_ATOMS: atom_id res chain seq x y z
N MET A 1 10.25 10.93 -2.78
CA MET A 1 8.93 10.47 -2.29
C MET A 1 7.95 10.66 -3.44
N ASN A 2 7.28 9.61 -3.88
CA ASN A 2 6.38 9.68 -5.04
C ASN A 2 4.94 9.57 -4.56
N ASP A 3 4.30 10.71 -4.35
CA ASP A 3 2.91 10.72 -3.90
C ASP A 3 1.98 10.43 -5.07
N LEU A 4 0.99 9.56 -4.84
CA LEU A 4 0.04 9.10 -5.85
C LEU A 4 -1.38 9.14 -5.27
N GLU A 5 -2.23 9.98 -5.86
CA GLU A 5 -3.66 10.00 -5.55
C GLU A 5 -4.35 8.81 -6.23
N LEU A 6 -5.00 7.95 -5.45
CA LEU A 6 -5.78 6.81 -5.96
C LEU A 6 -7.24 7.23 -6.20
N SER A 7 -7.78 8.03 -5.29
CA SER A 7 -9.10 8.64 -5.33
C SER A 7 -9.11 9.88 -4.42
N PRO A 8 -10.20 10.68 -4.40
CA PRO A 8 -10.30 11.82 -3.48
C PRO A 8 -10.16 11.45 -1.99
N GLU A 9 -10.38 10.18 -1.64
CA GLU A 9 -10.37 9.64 -0.29
C GLU A 9 -9.10 8.86 0.03
N PHE A 10 -8.26 8.51 -0.97
CA PHE A 10 -7.08 7.68 -0.77
C PHE A 10 -5.85 8.24 -1.47
N HIS A 11 -4.78 8.43 -0.71
CA HIS A 11 -3.46 8.77 -1.23
C HIS A 11 -2.43 7.72 -0.84
N VAL A 12 -1.40 7.62 -1.68
CA VAL A 12 -0.29 6.70 -1.52
C VAL A 12 1.00 7.48 -1.39
N GLU A 13 1.81 7.08 -0.41
CA GLU A 13 3.22 7.44 -0.31
C GLU A 13 4.04 6.18 -0.56
N PHE A 14 4.89 6.19 -1.59
CA PHE A 14 5.74 5.04 -1.88
C PHE A 14 7.17 5.42 -2.24
N SER A 15 8.07 4.47 -1.95
CA SER A 15 9.50 4.58 -2.20
C SER A 15 9.94 3.47 -3.14
N ARG A 16 10.76 3.81 -4.13
CA ARG A 16 11.42 2.84 -5.00
C ARG A 16 12.71 2.37 -4.35
N GLY A 17 12.86 1.07 -4.15
CA GLY A 17 14.05 0.45 -3.54
C GLY A 17 14.56 -0.64 -4.46
N GLY A 18 15.89 -0.70 -4.69
CA GLY A 18 16.58 -1.52 -5.71
C GLY A 18 16.46 -3.05 -5.59
N GLY A 19 15.27 -3.58 -5.32
CA GLY A 19 14.91 -4.99 -5.19
C GLY A 19 13.50 -5.25 -4.67
N SER A 20 12.82 -4.23 -4.10
CA SER A 20 11.41 -4.27 -3.70
C SER A 20 10.90 -2.84 -3.53
N ASP A 21 9.76 -2.53 -4.14
CA ASP A 21 9.08 -1.24 -3.94
C ASP A 21 8.00 -1.42 -2.89
N SER A 22 7.80 -0.41 -2.03
CA SER A 22 6.77 -0.46 -1.00
C SER A 22 6.23 0.92 -0.66
N GLY A 23 5.05 0.94 -0.06
CA GLY A 23 4.40 2.18 0.32
C GLY A 23 3.28 2.00 1.33
N CYS A 24 2.78 3.13 1.78
CA CYS A 24 1.65 3.23 2.68
C CYS A 24 0.46 3.87 1.94
N ILE A 25 -0.75 3.46 2.32
CA ILE A 25 -2.00 4.02 1.86
C ILE A 25 -2.65 4.72 3.03
N ASN A 26 -3.05 5.96 2.81
CA ASN A 26 -3.73 6.79 3.78
C ASN A 26 -5.12 7.15 3.26
N HIS A 27 -6.11 7.12 4.14
CA HIS A 27 -7.43 7.67 3.91
C HIS A 27 -7.43 9.16 4.29
N VAL A 28 -7.96 10.00 3.42
CA VAL A 28 -8.00 11.46 3.58
C VAL A 28 -9.43 11.90 3.88
N THR A 29 -9.65 12.45 5.07
CA THR A 29 -10.92 13.10 5.43
C THR A 29 -10.75 14.61 5.37
N ARG A 30 -11.50 15.29 4.49
CA ARG A 30 -11.47 16.75 4.35
C ARG A 30 -12.57 17.40 5.20
N HIS A 31 -12.21 18.40 6.00
CA HIS A 31 -13.17 19.14 6.81
C HIS A 31 -13.80 20.30 6.03
N ARG A 32 -15.09 20.56 6.30
CA ARG A 32 -15.85 21.65 5.66
C ARG A 32 -15.27 23.04 5.94
N SER A 33 -14.58 23.23 7.06
CA SER A 33 -13.94 24.48 7.48
C SER A 33 -12.55 24.71 6.86
N GLY A 34 -12.09 23.81 5.99
CA GLY A 34 -10.70 23.77 5.51
C GLY A 34 -9.84 22.86 6.40
N GLY A 35 -8.90 22.14 5.77
CA GLY A 35 -8.02 21.16 6.41
C GLY A 35 -8.36 19.71 6.07
N TRP A 36 -7.40 18.81 6.30
CA TRP A 36 -7.56 17.37 6.12
C TRP A 36 -6.90 16.58 7.24
N ILE A 37 -7.44 15.40 7.51
CA ILE A 37 -6.83 14.39 8.39
C ILE A 37 -6.48 13.18 7.53
N THR A 38 -5.27 12.67 7.71
CA THR A 38 -4.79 11.44 7.07
C THR A 38 -4.77 10.31 8.08
N THR A 39 -5.43 9.21 7.76
CA THR A 39 -5.42 7.98 8.58
C THR A 39 -4.73 6.87 7.79
N HIS A 40 -3.70 6.24 8.35
CA HIS A 40 -3.07 5.09 7.72
C HIS A 40 -4.03 3.90 7.66
N VAL A 41 -4.36 3.44 6.45
CA VAL A 41 -5.31 2.34 6.22
C VAL A 41 -4.66 1.07 5.70
N GLY A 42 -3.44 1.12 5.20
CA GLY A 42 -2.75 -0.08 4.75
C GLY A 42 -1.33 0.16 4.23
N ARG A 43 -0.65 -0.95 3.96
CA ARG A 43 0.68 -0.97 3.33
C ARG A 43 0.67 -1.91 2.14
N PHE A 44 1.51 -1.63 1.16
CA PHE A 44 1.70 -2.54 0.04
C PHE A 44 3.17 -2.79 -0.28
N PHE A 45 3.40 -3.91 -0.95
CA PHE A 45 4.71 -4.34 -1.42
C PHE A 45 4.59 -4.79 -2.87
N ILE A 46 5.54 -4.36 -3.69
CA ILE A 46 5.73 -4.84 -5.06
C ILE A 46 7.00 -5.68 -5.05
N THR A 47 6.85 -6.96 -5.38
CA THR A 47 7.95 -7.91 -5.43
C THR A 47 8.02 -8.59 -6.78
N ASP A 48 9.22 -9.03 -7.16
CA ASP A 48 9.38 -10.02 -8.21
C ASP A 48 9.13 -11.40 -7.64
N ALA A 49 8.34 -12.24 -8.33
CA ALA A 49 8.20 -13.64 -7.97
C ALA A 49 9.57 -14.35 -8.12
N ARG A 50 10.33 -14.43 -7.02
CA ARG A 50 11.72 -14.92 -7.00
C ARG A 50 11.85 -16.44 -7.14
N ILE A 51 10.78 -17.18 -6.84
CA ILE A 51 10.77 -18.64 -6.90
C ILE A 51 9.75 -19.02 -7.97
N PRO A 52 10.16 -19.60 -9.10
CA PRO A 52 9.23 -20.31 -9.96
C PRO A 52 8.77 -21.55 -9.19
N ALA A 53 7.79 -21.38 -8.30
CA ALA A 53 6.97 -22.49 -7.87
C ALA A 53 6.30 -23.03 -9.14
N GLU A 54 6.37 -24.34 -9.34
CA GLU A 54 5.95 -25.05 -10.55
C GLU A 54 4.66 -24.45 -11.14
N CYS A 55 4.71 -24.07 -12.43
CA CYS A 55 3.62 -23.53 -13.25
C CYS A 55 3.32 -22.01 -13.24
N PHE A 56 4.15 -21.14 -12.65
CA PHE A 56 3.98 -19.68 -12.81
C PHE A 56 5.01 -19.05 -13.76
N PHE A 57 4.55 -18.21 -14.70
CA PHE A 57 5.43 -17.33 -15.49
C PHE A 57 6.09 -16.28 -14.58
N PRO A 58 7.28 -15.77 -14.92
CA PRO A 58 7.84 -14.60 -14.26
C PRO A 58 6.82 -13.45 -14.25
N HIS A 59 6.45 -12.96 -13.08
CA HIS A 59 5.45 -11.92 -12.90
C HIS A 59 5.79 -11.02 -11.70
N LYS A 60 5.23 -9.80 -11.70
CA LYS A 60 5.24 -8.92 -10.54
C LYS A 60 4.14 -9.32 -9.56
N ARG A 61 4.36 -9.14 -8.27
CA ARG A 61 3.35 -9.36 -7.25
C ARG A 61 3.10 -8.08 -6.48
N LEU A 62 1.84 -7.70 -6.35
CA LEU A 62 1.37 -6.60 -5.51
C LEU A 62 0.61 -7.18 -4.32
N ASP A 63 1.20 -7.06 -3.13
CA ASP A 63 0.57 -7.47 -1.88
C ASP A 63 0.06 -6.25 -1.12
N LEU A 64 -1.26 -6.15 -0.92
CA LEU A 64 -1.90 -5.10 -0.13
C LEU A 64 -2.35 -5.62 1.24
N PHE A 65 -1.92 -4.98 2.32
CA PHE A 65 -2.34 -5.26 3.69
C PHE A 65 -3.16 -4.09 4.23
N VAL A 66 -4.47 -4.30 4.41
CA VAL A 66 -5.41 -3.31 4.92
C VAL A 66 -5.55 -3.45 6.44
N SER A 67 -5.17 -2.42 7.19
CA SER A 67 -5.23 -2.39 8.66
C SER A 67 -6.55 -1.84 9.22
N ASP A 68 -7.26 -0.99 8.46
CA ASP A 68 -8.53 -0.40 8.88
C ASP A 68 -9.68 -0.77 7.94
N LYS A 69 -10.41 -1.83 8.30
CA LYS A 69 -11.57 -2.32 7.53
C LYS A 69 -12.82 -1.43 7.66
N LYS A 70 -12.85 -0.48 8.60
CA LYS A 70 -13.97 0.47 8.71
C LYS A 70 -13.85 1.54 7.63
N LEU A 71 -12.63 2.00 7.36
CA LEU A 71 -12.33 2.97 6.32
C LEU A 71 -12.17 2.32 4.93
N VAL A 72 -11.78 1.05 4.88
CA VAL A 72 -11.66 0.28 3.63
C VAL A 72 -12.59 -0.93 3.68
N SER A 73 -13.83 -0.73 3.25
CA SER A 73 -14.85 -1.79 3.24
C SER A 73 -14.61 -2.86 2.17
N LYS A 74 -13.87 -2.52 1.10
CA LYS A 74 -13.57 -3.42 -0.03
C LYS A 74 -12.06 -3.41 -0.36
N PRO A 75 -11.25 -4.22 0.33
CA PRO A 75 -9.81 -4.32 0.07
C PRO A 75 -9.45 -4.67 -1.38
N GLU A 76 -10.23 -5.55 -2.02
CA GLU A 76 -10.08 -5.90 -3.44
C GLU A 76 -10.19 -4.68 -4.35
N TRP A 77 -11.19 -3.83 -4.13
CA TRP A 77 -11.37 -2.60 -4.92
C TRP A 77 -10.18 -1.66 -4.73
N LEU A 78 -9.70 -1.50 -3.49
CA LEU A 78 -8.53 -0.69 -3.19
C LEU A 78 -7.26 -1.24 -3.87
N ALA A 79 -7.09 -2.58 -3.87
CA ALA A 79 -5.99 -3.24 -4.57
C ALA A 79 -6.05 -3.02 -6.09
N GLY A 80 -7.24 -3.08 -6.68
CA GLY A 80 -7.46 -2.82 -8.10
C GLY A 80 -7.10 -1.39 -8.51
N ILE A 81 -7.59 -0.37 -7.78
CA ILE A 81 -7.24 1.02 -8.10
C ILE A 81 -5.76 1.32 -7.85
N LEU A 82 -5.16 0.70 -6.83
CA LEU A 82 -3.73 0.79 -6.56
C LEU A 82 -2.90 0.21 -7.71
N PHE A 83 -3.25 -0.99 -8.19
CA PHE A 83 -2.59 -1.63 -9.32
C PHE A 83 -2.61 -0.72 -10.56
N GLU A 84 -3.78 -0.23 -10.95
CA GLU A 84 -3.91 0.65 -12.11
C GLU A 84 -3.11 1.95 -11.96
N ALA A 85 -3.10 2.53 -10.77
CA ALA A 85 -2.37 3.76 -10.50
C ALA A 85 -0.84 3.54 -10.55
N LEU A 86 -0.35 2.41 -10.01
CA LEU A 86 1.06 2.01 -10.08
C LEU A 86 1.47 1.67 -11.52
N ARG A 87 0.61 1.00 -12.29
CA ARG A 87 0.82 0.64 -13.69
C ARG A 87 0.96 1.88 -14.56
N LYS A 88 0.08 2.87 -14.39
CA LYS A 88 0.15 4.17 -15.09
C LYS A 88 1.45 4.94 -14.80
N ARG A 89 2.08 4.71 -13.65
CA ARG A 89 3.39 5.30 -13.29
C ARG A 89 4.59 4.43 -13.64
N GLY A 90 4.36 3.30 -14.33
CA GLY A 90 5.41 2.34 -14.67
C GLY A 90 6.11 1.72 -13.46
N ALA A 91 5.41 1.63 -12.31
CA ALA A 91 5.94 1.00 -11.09
C ALA A 91 5.66 -0.51 -11.06
N ILE A 92 4.61 -0.96 -11.75
CA ILE A 92 4.28 -2.37 -11.94
C ILE A 92 3.78 -2.55 -13.38
N ASP A 93 3.95 -3.74 -13.95
CA ASP A 93 3.45 -4.07 -15.28
C ASP A 93 2.95 -5.51 -15.31
N GLU A 94 2.23 -5.87 -16.37
CA GLU A 94 1.75 -7.22 -16.62
C GLU A 94 2.88 -8.13 -17.18
N PRO A 95 2.87 -9.44 -16.89
CA PRO A 95 1.93 -10.16 -16.03
C PRO A 95 2.15 -9.82 -14.54
N ALA A 96 1.06 -9.69 -13.80
CA ALA A 96 1.09 -9.42 -12.37
C ALA A 96 0.04 -10.21 -11.59
N TRP A 97 0.39 -10.56 -10.35
CA TRP A 97 -0.53 -11.11 -9.37
C TRP A 97 -0.86 -10.03 -8.32
N VAL A 98 -2.15 -9.79 -8.08
CA VAL A 98 -2.61 -8.82 -7.09
C VAL A 98 -3.29 -9.56 -5.96
N GLU A 99 -2.78 -9.40 -4.75
CA GLU A 99 -3.30 -10.03 -3.55
C GLU A 99 -3.61 -8.99 -2.47
N TRP A 100 -4.65 -9.24 -1.68
CA TRP A 100 -5.08 -8.35 -0.62
C TRP A 100 -5.42 -9.10 0.66
N HIS A 101 -5.09 -8.48 1.78
CA HIS A 101 -5.17 -9.06 3.12
C HIS A 101 -5.83 -8.09 4.08
N GLY A 102 -6.64 -8.62 4.99
CA GLY A 102 -7.01 -7.90 6.20
C GLY A 102 -5.93 -8.11 7.27
N ALA A 103 -5.23 -7.06 7.66
CA ALA A 103 -4.22 -7.09 8.71
C ALA A 103 -4.76 -6.43 9.99
N LYS A 104 -4.30 -6.92 11.14
CA LYS A 104 -4.52 -6.26 12.44
C LYS A 104 -3.17 -6.09 13.13
N PRO A 105 -2.73 -4.86 13.43
CA PRO A 105 -1.55 -4.64 14.26
C PRO A 105 -1.76 -5.35 15.61
N LEU A 106 -0.74 -6.09 16.05
CA LEU A 106 -0.78 -6.79 17.34
C LEU A 106 -0.09 -5.97 18.43
N ASP A 107 1.20 -5.70 18.24
CA ASP A 107 2.00 -4.89 19.15
C ASP A 107 3.26 -4.40 18.41
N GLY A 108 4.03 -3.52 19.04
CA GLY A 108 5.33 -3.07 18.57
C GLY A 108 6.32 -2.98 19.73
N LYS A 109 7.55 -3.42 19.50
CA LYS A 109 8.65 -3.24 20.46
C LYS A 109 9.67 -2.28 19.88
N ALA A 110 9.91 -1.17 20.57
CA ALA A 110 10.99 -0.26 20.24
C ALA A 110 12.34 -0.93 20.51
N TYR A 111 13.29 -0.72 19.60
CA TYR A 111 14.69 -1.05 19.78
C TYR A 111 15.49 0.24 19.58
N GLY A 112 16.09 0.77 20.65
CA GLY A 112 16.67 2.11 20.70
C GLY A 112 15.65 3.20 21.03
N ASP A 113 16.08 4.46 20.97
CA ASP A 113 15.26 5.64 21.25
C ASP A 113 14.40 5.99 20.03
N VAL A 114 13.31 5.22 19.87
CA VAL A 114 12.36 5.37 18.75
C VAL A 114 11.34 6.47 19.03
N PHE A 115 11.07 6.76 20.30
CA PHE A 115 10.10 7.75 20.72
C PHE A 115 10.81 8.88 21.47
N ASP A 116 10.53 10.11 21.03
CA ASP A 116 10.95 11.34 21.69
C ASP A 116 9.71 12.00 22.30
N PHE A 117 9.15 11.32 23.30
CA PHE A 117 8.06 11.90 24.10
C PHE A 117 8.73 12.57 25.31
N ASP A 118 8.73 13.90 25.32
CA ASP A 118 9.06 14.73 26.49
C ASP A 118 8.19 14.38 27.72
#